data_AF-A0A328ENC6-F1
#
_entry.id   AF-A0A328ENC6-F1
#
_cell.length_a   1.000
_cell.length_b   1.000
_cell.length_c   1.000
_cell.angle_alpha   90.00
_cell.angle_beta   90.00
_cell.angle_gamma   90.00
#
_symmetry.space_group_name_H-M   'P 1'
#
loop_
_entity.id
_entity.type
_entity.pdbx_description
1 polymer ?
#
loop_
_entity_poly.entity_id
_entity_poly.type
_entity_poly.pdbx_seq_one_letter_code
_entity_poly.pdbx_strand_id
1 'polypeptide(L)'
;MWESGGISSQRELREGKGYKVMEKHVLDSLDPKLLGQRLQESRKARGMTQQNVASELGMARTTVTALEKGERRIQPKEIIELAKLYGREVGDLVSGRKILGDFAVQFRASVLKVGSYQTELEQAIGEFQKLCEDYLYLEGISETPLQRAYPPEYSVDGLQPEEAAEDFASAERNRLGLGDAPLINLRELLENDVGLRVFYVRLPSRIAGMFTYSDELGGCIAINSAHPEERRRWSLAHEYGHF
;
A
#
# COMPACT_ATOMS: atom_id res chain seq x y z
N MET A 1 20.09 -36.63 -76.85
CA MET A 1 20.75 -37.42 -75.79
C MET A 1 20.54 -36.64 -74.50
N TRP A 2 20.09 -37.33 -73.43
CA TRP A 2 19.85 -36.84 -72.04
C TRP A 2 18.44 -36.36 -71.67
N GLU A 3 17.66 -37.38 -71.29
CA GLU A 3 16.69 -37.56 -70.19
C GLU A 3 16.18 -36.40 -69.32
N SER A 4 14.86 -36.54 -69.09
CA SER A 4 14.00 -36.15 -67.98
C SER A 4 14.59 -36.23 -66.56
N GLY A 5 14.30 -35.20 -65.76
CA GLY A 5 14.42 -35.22 -64.30
C GLY A 5 13.43 -34.25 -63.66
N GLY A 6 12.23 -34.76 -63.32
CA GLY A 6 11.24 -34.02 -62.54
C GLY A 6 11.67 -33.92 -61.08
N ILE A 7 11.75 -32.69 -60.56
CA ILE A 7 11.97 -32.45 -59.14
C ILE A 7 10.59 -32.20 -58.50
N SER A 8 10.10 -33.25 -57.84
CA SER A 8 9.00 -33.19 -56.87
C SER A 8 9.46 -32.39 -55.65
N SER A 9 8.96 -31.17 -55.49
CA SER A 9 9.14 -30.39 -54.27
C SER A 9 8.08 -30.83 -53.25
N GLN A 10 8.47 -31.78 -52.39
CA GLN A 10 7.72 -32.11 -51.19
C GLN A 10 7.78 -30.90 -50.25
N ARG A 11 6.61 -30.26 -50.04
CA ARG A 11 6.40 -29.34 -48.91
C ARG A 11 6.35 -30.17 -47.63
N GLU A 12 7.47 -30.24 -46.93
CA GLU A 12 7.50 -30.71 -45.54
C GLU A 12 6.66 -29.76 -44.67
N LEU A 13 5.54 -30.27 -44.20
CA LEU A 13 4.76 -29.71 -43.10
C LEU A 13 5.65 -29.71 -41.85
N ARG A 14 6.28 -28.58 -41.54
CA ARG A 14 6.82 -28.33 -40.21
C ARG A 14 5.65 -28.18 -39.24
N GLU A 15 5.34 -29.27 -38.54
CA GLU A 15 4.53 -29.24 -37.33
C GLU A 15 5.17 -28.23 -36.35
N GLY A 16 4.51 -27.08 -36.21
CA GLY A 16 4.84 -26.12 -35.18
C GLY A 16 4.57 -26.76 -33.82
N LYS A 17 5.64 -27.11 -33.10
CA LYS A 17 5.58 -27.36 -31.66
C LYS A 17 4.93 -26.13 -31.02
N GLY A 18 3.65 -26.26 -30.67
CA GLY A 18 2.95 -25.28 -29.88
C GLY A 18 3.68 -25.10 -28.56
N TYR A 19 4.46 -24.04 -28.45
CA TYR A 19 4.84 -23.49 -27.16
C TYR A 19 3.54 -23.02 -26.52
N LYS A 20 2.92 -23.89 -25.74
CA LYS A 20 1.94 -23.49 -24.74
C LYS A 20 2.72 -22.56 -23.80
N VAL A 21 2.63 -21.26 -24.03
CA VAL A 21 2.94 -20.28 -23.00
C VAL A 21 1.95 -20.62 -21.90
N MET A 22 2.39 -21.38 -20.90
CA MET A 22 1.61 -21.56 -19.68
C MET A 22 1.47 -20.17 -19.11
N GLU A 23 0.30 -19.56 -19.31
CA GLU A 23 -0.10 -18.37 -18.57
C GLU A 23 0.15 -18.69 -17.09
N LYS A 24 1.14 -18.01 -16.51
CA LYS A 24 1.49 -18.17 -15.10
C LYS A 24 0.23 -17.80 -14.32
N HIS A 25 -0.41 -18.77 -13.71
CA HIS A 25 -1.62 -18.51 -12.95
C HIS A 25 -1.25 -17.55 -11.82
N VAL A 26 -2.04 -16.50 -11.56
CA VAL A 26 -1.70 -15.48 -10.54
C VAL A 26 -1.38 -16.12 -9.18
N LEU A 27 -2.08 -17.21 -8.85
CA LEU A 27 -1.84 -18.01 -7.64
C LEU A 27 -0.46 -18.70 -7.59
N ASP A 28 0.19 -18.95 -8.71
CA ASP A 28 1.53 -19.56 -8.77
C ASP A 28 2.64 -18.53 -8.52
N SER A 29 2.37 -17.25 -8.74
CA SER A 29 3.30 -16.15 -8.48
C SER A 29 3.16 -15.52 -7.09
N LEU A 30 2.11 -15.86 -6.34
CA LEU A 30 1.85 -15.28 -5.03
C LEU A 30 2.59 -16.02 -3.92
N ASP A 31 3.05 -15.28 -2.92
CA ASP A 31 3.52 -15.85 -1.66
C ASP A 31 2.33 -16.47 -0.91
N PRO A 32 2.30 -17.81 -0.71
CA PRO A 32 1.22 -18.47 0.02
C PRO A 32 1.05 -17.96 1.45
N LYS A 33 2.12 -17.51 2.10
CA LYS A 33 2.06 -16.99 3.48
C LYS A 33 1.34 -15.65 3.54
N LEU A 34 1.68 -14.74 2.62
CA LEU A 34 1.05 -13.43 2.51
C LEU A 34 -0.45 -13.57 2.21
N LEU A 35 -0.80 -14.46 1.27
CA LEU A 35 -2.19 -14.77 0.97
C LEU A 35 -2.92 -15.35 2.20
N GLY A 36 -2.29 -16.27 2.92
CA GLY A 36 -2.81 -16.82 4.17
C GLY A 36 -3.09 -15.77 5.24
N GLN A 37 -2.18 -14.81 5.42
CA GLN A 37 -2.36 -13.68 6.33
C GLN A 37 -3.58 -12.83 5.94
N ARG A 38 -3.75 -12.48 4.66
CA ARG A 38 -4.93 -11.72 4.21
C ARG A 38 -6.25 -12.46 4.40
N LEU A 39 -6.25 -13.77 4.17
CA LEU A 39 -7.43 -14.60 4.45
C LEU A 39 -7.77 -14.55 5.94
N GLN A 40 -6.76 -14.61 6.80
CA GLN A 40 -6.93 -14.51 8.25
C GLN A 40 -7.46 -13.14 8.68
N GLU A 41 -6.90 -12.04 8.16
CA GLU A 41 -7.34 -10.67 8.45
C GLU A 41 -8.77 -10.43 7.98
N SER A 42 -9.09 -10.84 6.75
CA SER A 42 -10.43 -10.73 6.17
C SER A 42 -11.45 -11.51 7.00
N ARG A 43 -11.08 -12.70 7.49
CA ARG A 43 -11.91 -13.48 8.40
C ARG A 43 -12.13 -12.78 9.74
N LYS A 44 -11.07 -12.27 10.37
CA LYS A 44 -11.12 -11.55 11.65
C LYS A 44 -11.97 -10.28 11.54
N ALA A 45 -11.85 -9.54 10.44
CA ALA A 45 -12.65 -8.35 10.16
C ALA A 45 -14.16 -8.63 10.06
N ARG A 46 -14.54 -9.86 9.71
CA ARG A 46 -15.93 -10.33 9.72
C ARG A 46 -16.37 -10.96 11.04
N GLY A 47 -15.50 -10.96 12.06
CA GLY A 47 -15.75 -11.59 13.35
C GLY A 47 -15.91 -13.11 13.29
N MET A 48 -15.47 -13.75 12.21
CA MET A 48 -15.68 -15.18 11.99
C MET A 48 -14.55 -16.02 12.62
N THR A 49 -14.90 -17.18 13.17
CA THR A 49 -13.90 -18.18 13.57
C THR A 49 -13.51 -19.07 12.38
N GLN A 50 -12.35 -19.74 12.44
CA GLN A 50 -11.96 -20.73 11.44
C GLN A 50 -13.01 -21.85 11.30
N GLN A 51 -13.69 -22.18 12.39
CA GLN A 51 -14.77 -23.18 12.38
C GLN A 51 -16.00 -22.68 11.61
N ASN A 52 -16.35 -21.39 11.70
CA ASN A 52 -17.46 -20.84 10.92
C ASN A 52 -17.17 -20.95 9.43
N VAL A 53 -15.98 -20.52 8.99
CA VAL A 53 -15.56 -20.60 7.58
C VAL A 53 -15.56 -22.03 7.06
N ALA A 54 -15.02 -22.96 7.86
CA ALA A 54 -14.99 -24.38 7.53
C ALA A 54 -16.41 -24.95 7.31
N SER A 55 -17.35 -24.55 8.16
CA SER A 55 -18.75 -25.00 8.08
C SER A 55 -19.47 -24.41 6.86
N GLU A 56 -19.29 -23.13 6.57
CA GLU A 56 -19.89 -22.43 5.42
C GLU A 56 -19.38 -22.97 4.08
N LEU A 57 -18.09 -23.32 3.99
CA LEU A 57 -17.47 -23.82 2.76
C LEU A 57 -17.42 -25.35 2.66
N GLY A 58 -17.99 -26.07 3.62
CA GLY A 58 -18.01 -27.53 3.63
C GLY A 58 -16.61 -28.17 3.65
N MET A 59 -15.65 -27.55 4.34
CA MET A 59 -14.27 -28.05 4.45
C MET A 59 -13.88 -28.31 5.91
N ALA A 60 -12.78 -29.03 6.14
CA ALA A 60 -12.28 -29.26 7.48
C ALA A 60 -11.68 -27.98 8.08
N ARG A 61 -11.83 -27.76 9.39
CA ARG A 61 -11.21 -26.61 10.09
C ARG A 61 -9.69 -26.56 9.88
N THR A 62 -9.04 -27.73 9.87
CA THR A 62 -7.59 -27.85 9.61
C THR A 62 -7.21 -27.35 8.22
N THR A 63 -8.08 -27.50 7.22
CA THR A 63 -7.89 -26.93 5.88
C THR A 63 -7.85 -25.41 5.93
N VAL A 64 -8.76 -24.77 6.67
CA VAL A 64 -8.76 -23.31 6.87
C VAL A 64 -7.48 -22.86 7.58
N THR A 65 -7.06 -23.56 8.64
CA THR A 65 -5.80 -23.25 9.33
C THR A 65 -4.58 -23.37 8.40
N ALA A 66 -4.49 -24.43 7.60
CA ALA A 66 -3.38 -24.64 6.67
C ALA A 66 -3.36 -23.58 5.54
N LEU A 67 -4.54 -23.16 5.07
CA LEU A 67 -4.68 -22.04 4.13
C LEU A 67 -4.18 -20.73 4.76
N GLU A 68 -4.62 -20.39 5.97
CA GLU A 68 -4.21 -19.16 6.67
C GLU A 68 -2.71 -19.11 7.01
N LYS A 69 -2.07 -20.27 7.20
CA LYS A 69 -0.63 -20.37 7.43
C LYS A 69 0.20 -20.39 6.14
N GLY A 70 -0.43 -20.49 4.98
CA GLY A 70 0.26 -20.71 3.70
C GLY A 70 0.89 -22.10 3.55
N GLU A 71 0.55 -23.05 4.43
CA GLU A 71 1.05 -24.44 4.39
C GLU A 71 0.37 -25.25 3.26
N ARG A 72 -0.81 -24.79 2.82
CA ARG A 72 -1.56 -25.38 1.71
C ARG A 72 -1.83 -24.33 0.63
N ARG A 73 -1.58 -24.70 -0.63
CA ARG A 73 -1.99 -23.88 -1.78
C ARG A 73 -3.50 -23.81 -1.91
N ILE A 74 -4.02 -22.59 -2.02
CA ILE A 74 -5.43 -22.34 -2.27
C ILE A 74 -5.80 -22.62 -3.73
N GLN A 75 -7.00 -23.13 -3.94
CA GLN A 75 -7.54 -23.36 -5.28
C GLN A 75 -8.31 -22.13 -5.81
N PRO A 76 -8.38 -21.91 -7.14
CA PRO A 76 -9.14 -20.80 -7.72
C PRO A 76 -10.61 -20.75 -7.30
N LYS A 77 -11.24 -21.91 -7.09
CA LYS A 77 -12.63 -21.96 -6.60
C LYS A 77 -12.74 -21.50 -5.15
N GLU A 78 -11.83 -21.96 -4.29
CA GLU A 78 -11.81 -21.63 -2.86
C GLU A 78 -11.59 -20.13 -2.64
N ILE A 79 -10.74 -19.48 -3.46
CA ILE A 79 -10.51 -18.04 -3.30
C ILE A 79 -11.74 -17.21 -3.66
N ILE A 80 -12.50 -17.61 -4.68
CA ILE A 80 -13.76 -16.94 -5.05
C ILE A 80 -14.80 -17.12 -3.93
N GLU A 81 -14.89 -18.32 -3.36
CA GLU A 81 -15.82 -18.62 -2.26
C GLU A 81 -15.45 -17.85 -0.98
N LEU A 82 -14.17 -17.81 -0.61
CA LEU A 82 -13.67 -17.03 0.52
C LEU A 82 -13.87 -15.54 0.31
N ALA A 83 -13.60 -15.01 -0.89
CA ALA A 83 -13.82 -13.60 -1.23
C ALA A 83 -15.29 -13.21 -1.00
N LYS A 84 -16.23 -14.01 -1.51
CA LYS A 84 -17.66 -13.81 -1.29
C LYS A 84 -18.04 -13.90 0.18
N LEU A 85 -17.56 -14.91 0.89
CA LEU A 85 -17.85 -15.11 2.32
C LEU A 85 -17.35 -13.95 3.17
N TYR A 86 -16.16 -13.42 2.84
CA TYR A 86 -15.54 -12.32 3.56
C TYR A 86 -16.04 -10.94 3.12
N GLY A 87 -16.81 -10.85 2.04
CA GLY A 87 -17.24 -9.57 1.46
C GLY A 87 -16.07 -8.76 0.90
N ARG A 88 -15.06 -9.43 0.32
CA ARG A 88 -13.88 -8.83 -0.29
C ARG A 88 -13.85 -9.12 -1.78
N GLU A 89 -13.22 -8.25 -2.56
CA GLU A 89 -12.93 -8.56 -3.96
C GLU A 89 -11.81 -9.61 -4.05
N VAL A 90 -11.87 -10.47 -5.06
CA VAL A 90 -10.81 -11.47 -5.29
C VAL A 90 -9.46 -10.78 -5.46
N GLY A 91 -9.43 -9.65 -6.18
CA GLY A 91 -8.24 -8.83 -6.40
C GLY A 91 -7.56 -8.38 -5.12
N ASP A 92 -8.33 -7.98 -4.10
CA ASP A 92 -7.77 -7.59 -2.80
C ASP A 92 -7.09 -8.78 -2.11
N LEU A 93 -7.64 -9.98 -2.21
CA LEU A 93 -7.03 -11.19 -1.64
C LEU A 93 -5.78 -11.62 -2.41
N VAL A 94 -5.79 -11.55 -3.74
CA VAL A 94 -4.68 -12.01 -4.61
C VAL A 94 -3.66 -10.94 -4.97
N SER A 95 -3.80 -9.70 -4.50
CA SER A 95 -2.85 -8.63 -4.87
C SER A 95 -1.42 -8.95 -4.39
N GLY A 96 -0.39 -8.42 -5.05
CA GLY A 96 1.00 -8.56 -4.56
C GLY A 96 1.38 -7.58 -3.44
N ARG A 97 0.40 -6.80 -2.93
CA ARG A 97 0.62 -5.74 -1.92
C ARG A 97 1.21 -6.32 -0.62
N LYS A 98 2.20 -5.67 -0.04
CA LYS A 98 2.67 -6.11 1.27
C LYS A 98 1.67 -5.69 2.34
N ILE A 99 1.42 -6.57 3.31
CA ILE A 99 0.68 -6.21 4.52
C ILE A 99 1.67 -5.54 5.45
N LEU A 100 1.38 -4.31 5.86
CA LEU A 100 2.21 -3.61 6.83
C LEU A 100 1.76 -4.01 8.22
N GLY A 101 2.62 -4.76 8.93
CA GLY A 101 2.29 -5.33 10.24
C GLY A 101 2.05 -4.29 11.34
N ASP A 102 2.72 -3.14 11.28
CA ASP A 102 2.59 -2.03 12.22
C ASP A 102 2.36 -0.71 11.46
N PHE A 103 1.10 -0.42 11.12
CA PHE A 103 0.70 0.88 10.57
C PHE A 103 0.36 1.85 11.71
N ALA A 104 1.39 2.46 12.29
CA ALA A 104 1.23 3.45 13.35
C ALA A 104 0.95 4.83 12.75
N VAL A 105 -0.24 5.36 13.00
CA VAL A 105 -0.65 6.70 12.57
C VAL A 105 -0.44 7.70 13.68
N GLN A 106 0.29 8.78 13.37
CA GLN A 106 0.38 9.96 14.21
C GLN A 106 -0.78 10.90 13.87
N PHE A 107 -1.39 11.46 14.93
CA PHE A 107 -2.47 12.44 14.83
C PHE A 107 -2.09 13.70 15.58
N ARG A 108 -2.68 14.82 15.14
CA ARG A 108 -2.74 16.02 15.97
C ARG A 108 -3.41 15.71 17.32
N ALA A 109 -2.81 16.19 18.41
CA ALA A 109 -3.21 15.89 19.80
C ALA A 109 -4.69 16.12 20.16
N SER A 110 -5.41 16.93 19.38
CA SER A 110 -6.85 17.18 19.56
C SER A 110 -7.76 16.02 19.12
N VAL A 111 -7.28 15.13 18.25
CA VAL A 111 -8.07 13.99 17.72
C VAL A 111 -8.23 12.88 18.76
N LEU A 112 -7.24 12.69 19.64
CA LEU A 112 -7.20 11.59 20.62
C LEU A 112 -8.14 11.77 21.83
N LYS A 113 -8.85 12.91 21.95
CA LYS A 113 -9.57 13.28 23.17
C LYS A 113 -11.05 12.86 23.24
N VAL A 114 -11.61 12.13 22.27
CA VAL A 114 -13.07 11.87 22.25
C VAL A 114 -13.43 10.44 21.82
N GLY A 115 -13.87 9.61 22.77
CA GLY A 115 -14.13 8.18 22.59
C GLY A 115 -15.38 7.78 21.77
N SER A 116 -16.15 8.72 21.24
CA SER A 116 -17.43 8.41 20.56
C SER A 116 -17.32 8.15 19.05
N TYR A 117 -16.12 8.12 18.47
CA TYR A 117 -15.94 8.05 17.01
C TYR A 117 -14.89 7.05 16.54
N GLN A 118 -14.63 6.04 17.38
CA GLN A 118 -13.60 5.05 17.14
C GLN A 118 -13.75 4.36 15.76
N THR A 119 -14.98 4.04 15.35
CA THR A 119 -15.24 3.38 14.05
C THR A 119 -14.92 4.24 12.84
N GLU A 120 -15.30 5.53 12.84
CA GLU A 120 -14.97 6.44 11.72
C GLU A 120 -13.45 6.65 11.60
N LEU A 121 -12.77 6.69 12.75
CA LEU A 121 -11.32 6.82 12.82
C LEU A 121 -10.62 5.56 12.28
N GLU A 122 -11.07 4.38 12.71
CA GLU A 122 -10.57 3.09 12.22
C GLU A 122 -10.77 2.93 10.70
N GLN A 123 -11.91 3.38 10.18
CA GLN A 123 -12.16 3.39 8.73
C GLN A 123 -11.19 4.33 8.00
N ALA A 124 -10.99 5.55 8.51
CA ALA A 124 -10.04 6.50 7.95
C ALA A 124 -8.59 5.97 7.96
N ILE A 125 -8.16 5.35 9.06
CA ILE A 125 -6.85 4.71 9.17
C ILE A 125 -6.75 3.57 8.15
N GLY A 126 -7.76 2.71 8.04
CA GLY A 126 -7.76 1.59 7.11
C GLY A 126 -7.72 2.03 5.64
N GLU A 127 -8.42 3.11 5.28
CA GLU A 127 -8.35 3.68 3.94
C GLU A 127 -6.96 4.27 3.65
N PHE A 128 -6.37 4.97 4.62
CA PHE A 128 -5.03 5.52 4.48
C PHE A 128 -3.97 4.42 4.36
N GLN A 129 -4.04 3.38 5.18
CA GLN A 129 -3.17 2.21 5.08
C GLN A 129 -3.26 1.56 3.69
N LYS A 130 -4.49 1.35 3.18
CA LYS A 130 -4.70 0.78 1.85
C LYS A 130 -4.04 1.62 0.77
N LEU A 131 -4.16 2.94 0.82
CA LEU A 131 -3.52 3.84 -0.14
C LEU A 131 -1.98 3.75 -0.09
N CYS A 132 -1.39 3.66 1.09
CA CYS A 132 0.05 3.49 1.25
C CYS A 132 0.53 2.15 0.66
N GLU A 133 -0.16 1.06 0.97
CA GLU A 133 0.13 -0.28 0.44
C GLU A 133 -0.04 -0.34 -1.09
N ASP A 134 -1.11 0.27 -1.60
CA ASP A 134 -1.40 0.35 -3.03
C ASP A 134 -0.30 1.12 -3.76
N TYR A 135 0.10 2.27 -3.24
CA TYR A 135 1.14 3.09 -3.85
C TYR A 135 2.50 2.39 -3.83
N LEU A 136 2.91 1.80 -2.70
CA LEU A 136 4.16 1.04 -2.61
C LEU A 136 4.17 -0.15 -3.58
N TYR A 137 3.03 -0.82 -3.73
CA TYR A 137 2.89 -1.90 -4.69
C TYR A 137 3.02 -1.38 -6.13
N LEU A 138 2.39 -0.24 -6.45
CA LEU A 138 2.49 0.38 -7.77
C LEU A 138 3.94 0.72 -8.13
N GLU A 139 4.69 1.35 -7.22
CA GLU A 139 6.12 1.66 -7.44
C GLU A 139 6.95 0.40 -7.67
N GLY A 140 6.63 -0.68 -6.96
CA GLY A 140 7.30 -1.97 -7.12
C GLY A 140 7.05 -2.61 -8.48
N ILE A 141 5.84 -2.51 -9.03
CA ILE A 141 5.52 -3.07 -10.35
C ILE A 141 5.92 -2.15 -11.51
N SER A 142 5.99 -0.84 -11.28
CA SER A 142 6.45 0.13 -12.28
C SER A 142 7.97 0.32 -12.27
N GLU A 143 8.67 -0.24 -11.29
CA GLU A 143 10.11 -0.05 -11.06
C GLU A 143 10.49 1.43 -10.90
N THR A 144 9.58 2.23 -10.32
CA THR A 144 9.77 3.67 -10.10
C THR A 144 9.68 4.00 -8.60
N PRO A 145 10.67 3.60 -7.78
CA PRO A 145 10.68 3.97 -6.38
C PRO A 145 10.89 5.48 -6.20
N LEU A 146 10.17 6.09 -5.26
CA LEU A 146 10.46 7.44 -4.79
C LEU A 146 11.91 7.58 -4.31
N GLN A 147 12.57 8.66 -4.76
CA GLN A 147 13.87 9.04 -4.21
C GLN A 147 13.66 9.64 -2.82
N ARG A 148 14.19 8.97 -1.79
CA ARG A 148 14.05 9.39 -0.40
C ARG A 148 15.22 10.30 -0.03
N ALA A 149 14.96 11.59 0.06
CA ALA A 149 15.89 12.60 0.56
C ALA A 149 15.30 13.20 1.82
N TYR A 150 15.29 12.39 2.89
CA TYR A 150 14.73 12.76 4.17
C TYR A 150 15.65 13.70 4.95
N PRO A 151 15.09 14.57 5.82
CA PRO A 151 15.90 15.35 6.75
C PRO A 151 16.71 14.42 7.67
N PRO A 152 17.89 14.86 8.14
CA PRO A 152 18.63 14.14 9.17
C PRO A 152 17.88 14.21 10.51
N GLU A 153 18.21 13.30 11.43
CA GLU A 153 17.75 13.41 12.81
C GLU A 153 18.41 14.62 13.50
N TYR A 154 17.59 15.47 14.11
CA TYR A 154 18.04 16.63 14.88
C TYR A 154 17.96 16.34 16.38
N SER A 155 19.03 16.67 17.13
CA SER A 155 18.96 16.69 18.60
C SER A 155 18.30 17.99 19.06
N VAL A 156 17.33 17.86 19.96
CA VAL A 156 16.66 18.99 20.65
C VAL A 156 17.22 19.21 22.06
N ASP A 157 18.29 18.51 22.43
CA ASP A 157 18.79 18.50 23.80
C ASP A 157 19.33 19.88 24.21
N GLY A 158 18.70 20.46 25.24
CA GLY A 158 19.12 21.74 25.81
C GLY A 158 18.70 22.98 25.00
N LEU A 159 17.96 22.82 23.90
CA LEU A 159 17.42 23.95 23.13
C LEU A 159 16.06 24.38 23.65
N GLN A 160 15.75 25.68 23.57
CA GLN A 160 14.37 26.13 23.74
C GLN A 160 13.54 25.70 22.51
N PRO A 161 12.27 25.30 22.67
CA PRO A 161 11.45 24.80 21.57
C PRO A 161 11.35 25.78 20.38
N GLU A 162 11.27 27.08 20.66
CA GLU A 162 11.17 28.12 19.64
C GLU A 162 12.47 28.27 18.85
N GLU A 163 13.62 28.24 19.52
CA GLU A 163 14.94 28.32 18.89
C GLU A 163 15.19 27.07 18.03
N ALA A 164 14.88 25.88 18.57
CA ALA A 164 14.98 24.62 17.83
C ALA A 164 14.08 24.63 16.57
N ALA A 165 12.86 25.15 16.68
CA ALA A 165 11.94 25.24 15.54
C ALA A 165 12.47 26.17 14.43
N GLU A 166 13.04 27.32 14.79
CA GLU A 166 13.62 28.27 13.84
C GLU A 166 14.86 27.70 13.14
N ASP A 167 15.76 27.07 13.91
CA ASP A 167 16.97 26.43 13.39
C ASP A 167 16.62 25.27 12.44
N PHE A 168 15.67 24.41 12.82
CA PHE A 168 15.27 23.28 12.00
C PHE A 168 14.55 23.73 10.73
N ALA A 169 13.68 24.75 10.81
CA ALA A 169 13.05 25.32 9.63
C ALA A 169 14.10 25.91 8.67
N SER A 170 15.12 26.61 9.20
CA SER A 170 16.21 27.18 8.39
C SER A 170 17.09 26.10 7.76
N ALA A 171 17.46 25.07 8.53
CA ALA A 171 18.22 23.93 8.03
C ALA A 171 17.47 23.19 6.91
N GLU A 172 16.17 23.00 7.09
CA GLU A 172 15.33 22.31 6.12
C GLU A 172 15.14 23.11 4.83
N ARG A 173 14.97 24.44 4.92
CA ARG A 173 14.94 25.32 3.74
C ARG A 173 16.27 25.29 2.98
N ASN A 174 17.40 25.26 3.70
CA ASN A 174 18.72 25.16 3.09
C ASN A 174 18.92 23.81 2.39
N ARG A 175 18.51 22.71 3.04
CA ARG A 175 18.57 21.36 2.47
C ARG A 175 17.79 21.24 1.18
N LEU A 176 16.60 21.85 1.13
CA LEU A 176 15.71 21.86 -0.03
C LEU A 176 16.00 23.00 -1.02
N GLY A 177 17.01 23.85 -0.77
CA GLY A 177 17.39 24.94 -1.68
C GLY A 177 16.31 26.02 -1.88
N LEU A 178 15.43 26.24 -0.90
CA LEU A 178 14.22 27.07 -1.06
C LEU A 178 14.46 28.58 -0.92
N GLY A 179 15.59 28.99 -0.35
CA GLY A 179 15.81 30.38 0.07
C GLY A 179 14.67 30.90 0.95
N ASP A 180 14.33 32.19 0.87
CA ASP A 180 13.29 32.83 1.68
C ASP A 180 11.96 33.06 0.94
N ALA A 181 11.82 32.54 -0.28
CA ALA A 181 10.64 32.76 -1.10
C ALA A 181 9.40 31.98 -0.60
N PRO A 182 8.18 32.42 -0.94
CA PRO A 182 6.97 31.65 -0.66
C PRO A 182 6.97 30.29 -1.36
N LEU A 183 6.58 29.23 -0.64
CA LEU A 183 6.51 27.87 -1.18
C LEU A 183 5.22 27.65 -1.96
N ILE A 184 5.21 27.90 -3.28
CA ILE A 184 3.96 27.85 -4.06
C ILE A 184 3.38 26.43 -4.14
N ASN A 185 4.20 25.44 -4.49
CA ASN A 185 3.78 24.04 -4.70
C ASN A 185 4.33 23.11 -3.60
N LEU A 186 3.85 23.28 -2.36
CA LEU A 186 4.33 22.49 -1.23
C LEU A 186 4.18 20.97 -1.44
N ARG A 187 3.09 20.54 -2.09
CA ARG A 187 2.89 19.11 -2.38
C ARG A 187 3.99 18.54 -3.28
N GLU A 188 4.25 19.18 -4.40
CA GLU A 188 5.25 18.71 -5.37
C GLU A 188 6.64 18.66 -4.75
N LEU A 189 6.99 19.66 -3.93
CA LEU A 189 8.24 19.69 -3.18
C LEU A 189 8.37 18.46 -2.26
N LEU A 190 7.32 18.16 -1.49
CA LEU A 190 7.35 17.01 -0.57
C LEU A 190 7.36 15.66 -1.30
N GLU A 191 6.64 15.55 -2.41
CA GLU A 191 6.61 14.31 -3.20
C GLU A 191 7.92 14.08 -3.97
N ASN A 192 8.48 15.09 -4.63
CA ASN A 192 9.62 14.94 -5.54
C ASN A 192 10.98 15.12 -4.85
N ASP A 193 11.11 16.12 -3.98
CA ASP A 193 12.41 16.53 -3.41
C ASP A 193 12.66 15.93 -2.02
N VAL A 194 11.60 15.56 -1.29
CA VAL A 194 11.71 14.83 -0.01
C VAL A 194 11.49 13.33 -0.19
N GLY A 195 10.55 12.94 -1.06
CA GLY A 195 10.20 11.54 -1.31
C GLY A 195 9.06 11.01 -0.45
N LEU A 196 8.10 11.89 -0.08
CA LEU A 196 6.92 11.51 0.69
C LEU A 196 5.74 11.11 -0.21
N ARG A 197 4.90 10.19 0.25
CA ARG A 197 3.62 9.91 -0.41
C ARG A 197 2.52 10.78 0.18
N VAL A 198 1.92 11.65 -0.62
CA VAL A 198 0.88 12.58 -0.16
C VAL A 198 -0.48 12.23 -0.78
N PHE A 199 -1.47 11.98 0.07
CA PHE A 199 -2.83 11.63 -0.33
C PHE A 199 -3.82 12.69 0.11
N TYR A 200 -4.79 13.02 -0.75
CA TYR A 200 -5.93 13.87 -0.38
C TYR A 200 -7.17 13.01 -0.26
N VAL A 201 -7.57 12.72 0.96
CA VAL A 201 -8.64 11.76 1.28
C VAL A 201 -9.80 12.51 1.93
N ARG A 202 -11.03 12.11 1.63
CA ARG A 202 -12.21 12.73 2.27
C ARG A 202 -12.37 12.15 3.67
N LEU A 203 -11.86 12.84 4.68
CA LEU A 203 -11.85 12.36 6.07
C LEU A 203 -12.96 13.03 6.90
N PRO A 204 -13.38 12.43 8.03
CA PRO A 204 -14.21 13.11 9.02
C PRO A 204 -13.67 14.51 9.35
N SER A 205 -14.57 15.50 9.45
CA SER A 205 -14.21 16.93 9.52
C SER A 205 -13.23 17.31 10.65
N ARG A 206 -13.16 16.50 11.72
CA ARG A 206 -12.25 16.68 12.86
C ARG A 206 -10.82 16.22 12.58
N ILE A 207 -10.61 15.32 11.61
CA ILE A 207 -9.30 14.85 11.17
C ILE A 207 -8.80 15.82 10.12
N ALA A 208 -7.67 16.47 10.36
CA ALA A 208 -7.07 17.44 9.43
C ALA A 208 -6.04 16.76 8.52
N GLY A 209 -5.24 15.88 9.11
CA GLY A 209 -4.33 15.00 8.41
C GLY A 209 -3.94 13.81 9.29
N MET A 210 -3.13 12.95 8.71
CA MET A 210 -2.53 11.77 9.32
C MET A 210 -1.13 11.61 8.75
N PHE A 211 -0.17 11.27 9.60
CA PHE A 211 1.19 10.95 9.22
C PHE A 211 1.55 9.53 9.66
N THR A 212 2.35 8.83 8.86
CA THR A 212 2.95 7.54 9.24
C THR A 212 4.32 7.39 8.59
N TYR A 213 5.19 6.62 9.25
CA TYR A 213 6.51 6.26 8.76
C TYR A 213 6.82 4.81 9.14
N SER A 214 7.43 4.08 8.21
CA SER A 214 8.16 2.84 8.48
C SER A 214 9.33 2.73 7.51
N ASP A 215 10.34 1.93 7.80
CA ASP A 215 11.48 1.78 6.89
C ASP A 215 11.06 1.19 5.53
N GLU A 216 10.05 0.32 5.54
CA GLU A 216 9.51 -0.29 4.33
C GLU A 216 8.69 0.69 3.50
N LEU A 217 7.70 1.37 4.11
CA LEU A 217 6.88 2.36 3.41
C LEU A 217 7.67 3.62 3.06
N GLY A 218 8.45 4.15 3.99
CA GLY A 218 8.83 5.56 4.03
C GLY A 218 7.71 6.43 4.61
N GLY A 219 7.89 7.75 4.54
CA GLY A 219 6.92 8.72 5.06
C GLY A 219 5.69 8.85 4.16
N CYS A 220 4.51 8.77 4.77
CA CYS A 220 3.24 8.96 4.08
C CYS A 220 2.37 9.98 4.84
N ILE A 221 1.66 10.82 4.10
CA ILE A 221 0.77 11.86 4.62
C ILE A 221 -0.60 11.69 3.97
N ALA A 222 -1.68 11.71 4.76
CA ALA A 222 -3.03 11.93 4.28
C ALA A 222 -3.55 13.28 4.75
N ILE A 223 -4.14 14.07 3.85
CA ILE A 223 -4.73 15.38 4.12
C ILE A 223 -6.23 15.33 3.87
N ASN A 224 -7.02 15.95 4.75
CA ASN A 224 -8.47 16.00 4.59
C ASN A 224 -8.87 16.88 3.40
N SER A 225 -9.32 16.25 2.31
CA SER A 225 -9.78 16.93 1.10
C SER A 225 -11.07 17.73 1.29
N ALA A 226 -11.82 17.51 2.38
CA ALA A 226 -13.03 18.25 2.71
C ALA A 226 -12.76 19.63 3.34
N HIS A 227 -11.52 19.94 3.72
CA HIS A 227 -11.16 21.25 4.29
C HIS A 227 -10.85 22.28 3.19
N PRO A 228 -11.01 23.59 3.46
CA PRO A 228 -10.58 24.66 2.54
C PRO A 228 -9.10 24.55 2.15
N GLU A 229 -8.73 25.07 0.98
CA GLU A 229 -7.37 24.95 0.43
C GLU A 229 -6.29 25.48 1.36
N GLU A 230 -6.51 26.63 1.98
CA GLU A 230 -5.57 27.27 2.90
C GLU A 230 -5.33 26.37 4.13
N ARG A 231 -6.40 25.75 4.63
CA ARG A 231 -6.33 24.80 5.75
C ARG A 231 -5.63 23.51 5.34
N ARG A 232 -5.87 22.99 4.14
CA ARG A 232 -5.19 21.81 3.61
C ARG A 232 -3.69 22.05 3.47
N ARG A 233 -3.30 23.23 3.01
CA ARG A 233 -1.90 23.64 2.90
C ARG A 233 -1.21 23.72 4.26
N TRP A 234 -1.88 24.31 5.26
CA TRP A 234 -1.39 24.31 6.63
C TRP A 234 -1.25 22.90 7.21
N SER A 235 -2.26 22.05 7.01
CA SER A 235 -2.21 20.66 7.42
C SER A 235 -1.05 19.92 6.77
N LEU A 236 -0.80 20.11 5.47
CA LEU A 236 0.33 19.47 4.79
C LEU A 236 1.68 19.86 5.41
N ALA A 237 1.90 21.15 5.67
CA ALA A 237 3.11 21.62 6.36
C ALA A 237 3.21 21.06 7.79
N HIS A 238 2.08 20.95 8.49
CA HIS A 238 2.03 20.41 9.85
C HIS A 238 2.34 18.91 9.88
N GLU A 239 1.72 18.11 9.01
CA GLU A 239 2.00 16.69 8.91
C GLU A 239 3.44 16.42 8.47
N TYR A 240 4.05 17.32 7.71
CA TYR A 240 5.48 17.22 7.41
C TYR A 240 6.35 17.40 8.66
N GLY A 241 5.96 18.27 9.60
CA GLY A 241 6.65 18.43 10.88
C GLY A 241 6.51 17.24 11.85
N HIS A 242 5.70 16.23 11.52
CA HIS A 242 5.68 14.95 12.25
C HIS A 242 6.76 13.97 11.79
N PHE A 243 7.34 14.20 10.61
CA PHE A 243 8.47 13.43 10.07
C PHE A 243 9.75 13.77 10.85
#